data_AF-A0A961WBR2-F1
#
_entry.id   AF-A0A961WBR2-F1
#
_cell.length_a   1.000
_cell.length_b   1.000
_cell.length_c   1.000
_cell.angle_alpha   90.00
_cell.angle_beta   90.00
_cell.angle_gamma   90.00
#
_symmetry.space_group_name_H-M   'P 1'
#
loop_
_entity.id
_entity.type
_entity.pdbx_description
1 polymer ?
#
loop_
_entity_poly.entity_id
_entity_poly.type
_entity_poly.pdbx_seq_one_letter_code
_entity_poly.pdbx_strand_id
1 'polypeptide(L)'
;FAFEKFPEADDTLTTQMKSVGETMAIGSTFKESFQKALRGLEVGSFGFGCDGNDLWGTDEQPDESEIKEKLSRPGPQRAWYLRYAIKSGMSVEQIYEITRIDPWFLDNLLEIVETEERIRQCDSLSQISPALVRTAKRFGFSDRQLATMLGSTESEIRAHRLQLGIRSVFKSVDTCAAEFEAYTPYFYSTYETEDEVPEKVEGRKRVMILGGGPNRIGQGIEFDYCCCHASFALREIGYESIMVN
;
A
#
# COMPACT_ATOMS: atom_id res chain seq x y z
N PHE A 1 1.65 -13.75 5.51
CA PHE A 1 1.49 -15.02 6.26
C PHE A 1 0.99 -16.11 5.32
N ALA A 2 0.93 -17.37 5.75
CA ALA A 2 0.44 -18.49 4.93
C ALA A 2 -0.42 -19.48 5.74
N PHE A 3 -1.20 -18.99 6.71
CA PHE A 3 -1.99 -19.82 7.61
C PHE A 3 -3.07 -20.64 6.89
N GLU A 4 -3.53 -20.19 5.73
CA GLU A 4 -4.45 -20.93 4.86
C GLU A 4 -3.90 -22.30 4.41
N LYS A 5 -2.57 -22.49 4.48
CA LYS A 5 -1.90 -23.78 4.20
C LYS A 5 -1.78 -24.67 5.44
N PHE A 6 -2.10 -24.15 6.62
CA PHE A 6 -1.96 -24.83 7.92
C PHE A 6 -3.24 -24.62 8.76
N PRO A 7 -4.37 -25.22 8.37
CA PRO A 7 -5.68 -24.94 8.98
C PRO A 7 -5.78 -25.27 10.48
N GLU A 8 -4.92 -26.16 10.97
CA GLU A 8 -4.88 -26.55 12.38
C GLU A 8 -3.93 -25.67 13.22
N ALA A 9 -3.18 -24.76 12.59
CA ALA A 9 -2.23 -23.91 13.29
C ALA A 9 -2.94 -22.72 13.96
N ASP A 10 -2.54 -22.42 15.19
CA ASP A 10 -2.93 -21.18 15.87
C ASP A 10 -2.35 -19.97 15.12
N ASP A 11 -3.22 -19.08 14.64
CA ASP A 11 -2.88 -17.89 13.87
C ASP A 11 -2.47 -16.68 14.73
N THR A 12 -2.51 -16.83 16.05
CA THR A 12 -2.12 -15.78 17.00
C THR A 12 -0.64 -15.44 16.87
N LEU A 13 -0.34 -14.16 16.66
CA LEU A 13 1.02 -13.65 16.60
C LEU A 13 1.57 -13.50 18.03
N THR A 14 2.77 -14.03 18.23
CA THR A 14 3.46 -14.08 19.52
C THR A 14 4.94 -13.78 19.31
N THR A 15 5.78 -13.96 20.33
CA THR A 15 7.23 -13.75 20.25
C THR A 15 7.94 -14.72 19.30
N GLN A 16 7.32 -15.86 18.98
CA GLN A 16 7.78 -16.77 17.95
C GLN A 16 7.25 -16.35 16.56
N MET A 17 8.17 -16.16 15.62
CA MET A 17 7.84 -15.78 14.25
C MET A 17 7.04 -16.86 13.52
N LYS A 18 5.98 -16.42 12.84
CA LYS A 18 5.13 -17.24 11.95
C LYS A 18 5.01 -16.64 10.54
N SER A 19 5.68 -15.52 10.26
CA SER A 19 5.72 -14.92 8.93
C SER A 19 6.61 -15.74 7.99
N VAL A 20 6.26 -15.73 6.70
CA VAL A 20 6.99 -16.45 5.64
C VAL A 20 7.69 -15.50 4.66
N GLY A 21 7.57 -14.20 4.91
CA GLY A 21 8.08 -13.10 4.10
C GLY A 21 7.55 -11.77 4.61
N GLU A 22 7.97 -10.69 3.96
CA GLU A 22 7.67 -9.31 4.31
C GLU A 22 7.62 -8.44 3.06
N THR A 23 6.94 -7.30 3.15
CA THR A 23 6.92 -6.28 2.10
C THR A 23 7.42 -4.97 2.68
N MET A 24 8.11 -4.17 1.87
CA MET A 24 8.55 -2.84 2.23
C MET A 24 7.88 -1.82 1.31
N ALA A 25 7.57 -0.65 1.84
CA ALA A 25 7.15 0.50 1.05
C ALA A 25 7.83 1.77 1.57
N ILE A 26 8.04 2.71 0.66
CA ILE A 26 8.55 4.06 0.96
C ILE A 26 7.49 5.06 0.53
N GLY A 27 7.14 6.02 1.38
CA GLY A 27 6.24 7.12 1.06
C GLY A 27 6.70 8.39 1.79
N SER A 28 6.28 9.56 1.31
CA SER A 28 6.62 10.84 1.94
C SER A 28 5.86 11.07 3.25
N THR A 29 4.82 10.26 3.51
CA THR A 29 4.06 10.24 4.76
C THR A 29 3.84 8.81 5.24
N PHE A 30 3.54 8.64 6.54
CA PHE A 30 3.15 7.34 7.07
C PHE A 30 1.95 6.74 6.34
N LYS A 31 0.88 7.54 6.13
CA LYS A 31 -0.35 7.10 5.46
C LYS A 31 -0.06 6.56 4.06
N GLU A 32 0.77 7.27 3.29
CA GLU A 32 1.20 6.82 1.97
C GLU A 32 1.98 5.52 2.03
N SER A 33 3.01 5.45 2.89
CA SER A 33 3.85 4.26 3.05
C SER A 33 3.03 3.05 3.50
N PHE A 34 2.14 3.23 4.47
CA PHE A 34 1.28 2.19 5.01
C PHE A 34 0.35 1.60 3.93
N GLN A 35 -0.38 2.44 3.19
CA GLN A 35 -1.27 1.95 2.12
C GLN A 35 -0.49 1.36 0.93
N LYS A 36 0.76 1.81 0.68
CA LYS A 36 1.68 1.17 -0.27
C LYS A 36 2.07 -0.23 0.19
N ALA A 37 2.44 -0.40 1.45
CA ALA A 37 2.79 -1.69 2.01
C ALA A 37 1.59 -2.66 1.94
N LEU A 38 0.39 -2.22 2.32
CA LEU A 38 -0.79 -3.08 2.28
C LEU A 38 -1.13 -3.58 0.87
N ARG A 39 -0.99 -2.75 -0.17
CA ARG A 39 -1.24 -3.18 -1.56
C ARG A 39 -0.11 -3.97 -2.18
N GLY A 40 1.12 -3.78 -1.71
CA GLY A 40 2.29 -4.58 -2.13
C GLY A 40 2.37 -5.93 -1.42
N LEU A 41 1.49 -6.20 -0.45
CA LEU A 41 1.53 -7.41 0.36
C LEU A 41 1.09 -8.68 -0.40
N GLU A 42 0.54 -8.53 -1.61
CA GLU A 42 0.10 -9.64 -2.48
C GLU A 42 -0.94 -10.59 -1.86
N VAL A 43 -1.75 -10.08 -0.93
CA VAL A 43 -2.84 -10.81 -0.25
C VAL A 43 -4.24 -10.46 -0.79
N GLY A 44 -4.31 -9.80 -1.95
CA GLY A 44 -5.58 -9.35 -2.54
C GLY A 44 -6.17 -8.09 -1.87
N SER A 45 -5.40 -7.42 -1.02
CA SER A 45 -5.72 -6.12 -0.42
C SER A 45 -5.12 -4.99 -1.26
N PHE A 46 -5.84 -3.89 -1.47
CA PHE A 46 -5.36 -2.72 -2.23
C PHE A 46 -5.22 -1.44 -1.40
N GLY A 47 -5.26 -1.58 -0.07
CA GLY A 47 -5.03 -0.52 0.89
C GLY A 47 -5.70 -0.82 2.23
N PHE A 48 -5.98 0.22 3.00
CA PHE A 48 -6.70 0.09 4.27
C PHE A 48 -8.21 -0.01 4.02
N GLY A 49 -8.67 -1.13 3.44
CA GLY A 49 -10.06 -1.36 3.03
C GLY A 49 -10.44 -0.69 1.72
N CYS A 50 -11.75 -0.66 1.41
CA CYS A 50 -12.36 -0.04 0.22
C CYS A 50 -11.96 -0.62 -1.14
N ASP A 51 -11.52 -1.86 -1.24
CA ASP A 51 -10.99 -2.45 -2.48
C ASP A 51 -11.93 -3.47 -3.15
N GLY A 52 -13.15 -3.59 -2.62
CA GLY A 52 -14.19 -4.52 -3.05
C GLY A 52 -14.22 -5.83 -2.26
N ASN A 53 -13.21 -6.11 -1.43
CA ASN A 53 -13.14 -7.31 -0.58
C ASN A 53 -13.41 -6.98 0.91
N ASP A 54 -13.87 -5.77 1.18
CA ASP A 54 -14.12 -5.24 2.52
C ASP A 54 -15.47 -5.72 3.05
N LEU A 55 -15.52 -6.16 4.32
CA LEU A 55 -16.75 -6.67 4.92
C LEU A 55 -17.65 -5.55 5.47
N TRP A 56 -17.09 -4.34 5.67
CA TRP A 56 -17.83 -3.23 6.25
C TRP A 56 -18.96 -2.75 5.33
N GLY A 57 -20.19 -2.71 5.85
CA GLY A 57 -21.40 -2.39 5.09
C GLY A 57 -22.02 -3.57 4.34
N THR A 58 -21.53 -4.80 4.55
CA THR A 58 -22.11 -6.04 4.01
C THR A 58 -22.86 -6.83 5.08
N ASP A 59 -23.58 -7.88 4.69
CA ASP A 59 -24.22 -8.81 5.63
C ASP A 59 -23.22 -9.56 6.52
N GLU A 60 -21.95 -9.63 6.11
CA GLU A 60 -20.84 -10.29 6.82
C GLU A 60 -20.01 -9.29 7.64
N GLN A 61 -20.52 -8.07 7.90
CA GLN A 61 -19.81 -7.08 8.70
C GLN A 61 -19.55 -7.60 10.12
N PRO A 62 -18.29 -7.54 10.62
CA PRO A 62 -17.97 -7.92 11.99
C PRO A 62 -18.73 -7.09 13.02
N ASP A 63 -19.24 -7.75 14.06
CA ASP A 63 -19.85 -7.07 15.18
C ASP A 63 -18.80 -6.52 16.16
N GLU A 64 -19.23 -5.72 17.14
CA GLU A 64 -18.32 -5.10 18.10
C GLU A 64 -17.53 -6.13 18.93
N SER A 65 -18.09 -7.31 19.16
CA SER A 65 -17.45 -8.38 19.93
C SER A 65 -16.32 -9.02 19.13
N GLU A 66 -16.57 -9.35 17.86
CA GLU A 66 -15.58 -9.89 16.92
C GLU A 66 -14.44 -8.89 16.71
N ILE A 67 -14.76 -7.60 16.54
CA ILE A 67 -13.74 -6.56 16.39
C ILE A 67 -12.84 -6.51 17.62
N LYS A 68 -13.41 -6.48 18.84
CA LYS A 68 -12.62 -6.46 20.07
C LYS A 68 -11.77 -7.73 20.24
N GLU A 69 -12.29 -8.90 19.87
CA GLU A 69 -11.53 -10.15 19.88
C GLU A 69 -10.30 -10.04 18.96
N LYS A 70 -10.50 -9.64 17.70
CA LYS A 70 -9.43 -9.54 16.69
C LYS A 70 -8.42 -8.42 16.98
N LEU A 71 -8.84 -7.37 17.70
CA LEU A 71 -7.94 -6.34 18.21
C LEU A 71 -7.11 -6.85 19.39
N SER A 72 -7.72 -7.57 20.33
CA SER A 72 -7.05 -8.05 21.55
C SER A 72 -6.09 -9.22 21.29
N ARG A 73 -6.43 -10.12 20.36
CA ARG A 73 -5.59 -11.23 19.91
C ARG A 73 -4.87 -10.86 18.62
N PRO A 74 -3.57 -10.51 18.63
CA PRO A 74 -2.87 -10.10 17.43
C PRO A 74 -2.86 -11.23 16.40
N GLY A 75 -3.34 -10.94 15.18
CA GLY A 75 -3.43 -11.89 14.08
C GLY A 75 -3.03 -11.26 12.75
N PRO A 76 -2.96 -12.05 11.66
CA PRO A 76 -2.60 -11.54 10.33
C PRO A 76 -3.55 -10.45 9.84
N GLN A 77 -4.82 -10.49 10.24
CA GLN A 77 -5.85 -9.55 9.81
C GLN A 77 -5.98 -8.29 10.69
N ARG A 78 -5.21 -8.20 11.80
CA ARG A 78 -5.39 -7.16 12.82
C ARG A 78 -5.36 -5.75 12.23
N ALA A 79 -4.53 -5.50 11.23
CA ALA A 79 -4.46 -4.21 10.54
C ALA A 79 -5.85 -3.79 10.01
N TRP A 80 -6.52 -4.61 9.19
CA TRP A 80 -7.84 -4.28 8.66
C TRP A 80 -8.92 -4.15 9.73
N TYR A 81 -8.82 -4.91 10.83
CA TYR A 81 -9.74 -4.78 11.95
C TYR A 81 -9.60 -3.45 12.72
N LEU A 82 -8.43 -2.80 12.69
CA LEU A 82 -8.29 -1.42 13.22
C LEU A 82 -9.22 -0.46 12.47
N ARG A 83 -9.40 -0.66 11.15
CA ARG A 83 -10.36 0.12 10.37
C ARG A 83 -11.78 -0.10 10.86
N TYR A 84 -12.18 -1.36 11.06
CA TYR A 84 -13.51 -1.68 11.56
C TYR A 84 -13.78 -1.08 12.93
N ALA A 85 -12.77 -1.05 13.81
CA ALA A 85 -12.90 -0.40 15.10
C ALA A 85 -13.15 1.11 14.98
N ILE A 86 -12.41 1.79 14.10
CA ILE A 86 -12.64 3.21 13.83
C ILE A 86 -14.03 3.43 13.23
N LYS A 87 -14.42 2.60 12.25
CA LYS A 87 -15.72 2.68 11.58
C LYS A 87 -16.90 2.37 12.51
N SER A 88 -16.71 1.55 13.54
CA SER A 88 -17.71 1.29 14.59
C SER A 88 -17.81 2.40 15.63
N GLY A 89 -17.00 3.46 15.51
CA GLY A 89 -17.00 4.60 16.42
C GLY A 89 -16.15 4.43 17.68
N MET A 90 -15.24 3.44 17.74
CA MET A 90 -14.29 3.37 18.85
C MET A 90 -13.30 4.54 18.79
N SER A 91 -13.02 5.13 19.96
CA SER A 91 -12.00 6.18 20.07
C SER A 91 -10.58 5.61 19.96
N VAL A 92 -9.63 6.48 19.62
CA VAL A 92 -8.20 6.12 19.57
C VAL A 92 -7.72 5.56 20.90
N GLU A 93 -8.19 6.12 22.03
CA GLU A 93 -7.86 5.65 23.37
C GLU A 93 -8.38 4.24 23.63
N GLN A 94 -9.61 3.93 23.19
CA GLN A 94 -10.18 2.59 23.33
C GLN A 94 -9.38 1.57 22.50
N ILE A 95 -9.00 1.92 21.27
CA ILE A 95 -8.19 1.06 20.41
C ILE A 95 -6.79 0.88 21.00
N TYR A 96 -6.17 1.93 21.53
CA TYR A 96 -4.88 1.86 22.22
C TYR A 96 -4.94 0.93 23.45
N GLU A 97 -5.96 1.04 24.29
CA GLU A 97 -6.07 0.21 25.49
C GLU A 97 -6.15 -1.29 25.17
N ILE A 98 -6.79 -1.65 24.06
CA ILE A 98 -6.88 -3.03 23.59
C ILE A 98 -5.58 -3.46 22.91
N THR A 99 -5.02 -2.59 22.06
CA THR A 99 -3.99 -3.01 21.10
C THR A 99 -2.55 -2.72 21.52
N ARG A 100 -2.38 -1.69 22.35
CA ARG A 100 -1.12 -1.05 22.73
C ARG A 100 -0.32 -0.49 21.53
N ILE A 101 -0.98 -0.30 20.38
CA ILE A 101 -0.42 0.42 19.23
C ILE A 101 -0.44 1.91 19.56
N ASP A 102 0.72 2.56 19.48
CA ASP A 102 0.88 3.96 19.85
C ASP A 102 -0.20 4.87 19.19
N PRO A 103 -0.83 5.79 19.95
CA PRO A 103 -1.85 6.69 19.42
C PRO A 103 -1.45 7.44 18.16
N TRP A 104 -0.16 7.78 17.98
CA TRP A 104 0.31 8.45 16.76
C TRP A 104 0.00 7.66 15.49
N PHE A 105 0.14 6.33 15.52
CA PHE A 105 -0.23 5.49 14.38
C PHE A 105 -1.75 5.45 14.20
N LEU A 106 -2.49 5.33 15.31
CA LEU A 106 -3.94 5.24 15.30
C LEU A 106 -4.60 6.52 14.77
N ASP A 107 -4.09 7.70 15.12
CA ASP A 107 -4.52 8.99 14.59
C ASP A 107 -4.35 9.05 13.07
N ASN A 108 -3.22 8.56 12.55
CA ASN A 108 -3.01 8.50 11.10
C ASN A 108 -3.97 7.52 10.41
N LEU A 109 -4.32 6.39 11.04
CA LEU A 109 -5.32 5.46 10.52
C LEU A 109 -6.71 6.08 10.55
N LEU A 110 -7.05 6.83 11.60
CA LEU A 110 -8.30 7.59 11.71
C LEU A 110 -8.41 8.60 10.56
N GLU A 111 -7.38 9.39 10.28
CA GLU A 111 -7.39 10.34 9.16
C GLU A 111 -7.58 9.67 7.79
N ILE A 112 -7.06 8.44 7.60
CA ILE A 112 -7.34 7.65 6.39
C ILE A 112 -8.84 7.37 6.30
N VAL A 113 -9.45 6.90 7.39
CA VAL A 113 -10.90 6.59 7.43
C VAL A 113 -11.76 7.86 7.28
N GLU A 114 -11.39 8.98 7.88
CA GLU A 114 -12.11 10.25 7.67
C GLU A 114 -12.03 10.72 6.21
N THR A 115 -10.88 10.51 5.56
CA THR A 115 -10.71 10.83 4.14
C THR A 115 -11.54 9.90 3.27
N GLU A 116 -11.64 8.62 3.61
CA GLU A 116 -12.57 7.68 2.98
C GLU A 116 -14.01 8.20 3.04
N GLU A 117 -14.50 8.61 4.22
CA GLU A 117 -15.87 9.10 4.36
C GLU A 117 -16.13 10.34 3.51
N ARG A 118 -15.16 11.27 3.44
CA ARG A 118 -15.25 12.46 2.59
C ARG A 118 -15.31 12.10 1.10
N ILE A 119 -14.62 11.05 0.68
CA ILE A 119 -14.68 10.56 -0.70
C ILE A 119 -16.03 9.91 -0.98
N ARG A 120 -16.54 9.09 -0.06
CA ARG A 120 -17.86 8.43 -0.18
C ARG A 120 -19.03 9.43 -0.21
N GLN A 121 -18.87 10.61 0.38
CA GLN A 121 -19.82 11.71 0.27
C GLN A 121 -19.87 12.34 -1.13
N CYS A 122 -18.89 12.06 -1.99
CA CYS A 122 -18.96 12.42 -3.40
C CYS A 122 -19.66 11.26 -4.13
N ASP A 123 -20.93 11.40 -4.51
CA ASP A 123 -21.74 10.31 -5.10
C ASP A 123 -21.15 9.75 -6.40
N SER A 124 -20.20 10.46 -7.04
CA SER A 124 -19.54 10.00 -8.26
C SER A 124 -18.19 10.67 -8.52
N LEU A 125 -17.44 10.10 -9.46
CA LEU A 125 -16.18 10.64 -9.98
C LEU A 125 -16.29 12.07 -10.55
N SER A 126 -17.48 12.51 -10.98
CA SER A 126 -17.65 13.87 -11.50
C SER A 126 -17.76 14.93 -10.40
N GLN A 127 -18.10 14.51 -9.18
CA GLN A 127 -18.33 15.40 -8.04
C GLN A 127 -17.10 15.53 -7.12
N ILE A 128 -16.15 14.59 -7.19
CA ILE A 128 -14.94 14.66 -6.37
C ILE A 128 -14.05 15.83 -6.82
N SER A 129 -13.68 16.69 -5.87
CA SER A 129 -12.83 17.84 -6.18
C SER A 129 -11.38 17.40 -6.50
N PRO A 130 -10.67 18.10 -7.39
CA PRO A 130 -9.25 17.82 -7.66
C PRO A 130 -8.36 17.88 -6.41
N ALA A 131 -8.71 18.74 -5.45
CA ALA A 131 -8.02 18.84 -4.17
C ALA A 131 -8.17 17.55 -3.34
N LEU A 132 -9.40 17.00 -3.27
CA LEU A 132 -9.64 15.75 -2.55
C LEU A 132 -8.98 14.55 -3.23
N VAL A 133 -8.98 14.50 -4.58
CA VAL A 133 -8.22 13.48 -5.32
C VAL A 133 -6.73 13.56 -4.94
N ARG A 134 -6.13 14.76 -4.96
CA ARG A 134 -4.72 14.94 -4.60
C ARG A 134 -4.42 14.52 -3.16
N THR A 135 -5.28 14.91 -2.20
CA THR A 135 -5.16 14.48 -0.80
C THR A 135 -5.24 12.97 -0.68
N ALA A 136 -6.21 12.33 -1.32
CA ALA A 136 -6.35 10.88 -1.29
C ALA A 136 -5.10 10.17 -1.83
N LYS A 137 -4.55 10.66 -2.96
CA LYS A 137 -3.32 10.09 -3.52
C LYS A 137 -2.10 10.28 -2.60
N ARG A 138 -1.96 11.45 -1.95
CA ARG A 138 -0.93 11.71 -0.92
C ARG A 138 -1.10 10.89 0.35
N PHE A 139 -2.31 10.42 0.64
CA PHE A 139 -2.58 9.48 1.73
C PHE A 139 -2.41 8.01 1.29
N GLY A 140 -1.98 7.77 0.05
CA GLY A 140 -1.65 6.45 -0.47
C GLY A 140 -2.82 5.65 -1.03
N PHE A 141 -4.03 6.22 -1.13
CA PHE A 141 -5.19 5.52 -1.68
C PHE A 141 -4.90 5.05 -3.11
N SER A 142 -5.18 3.78 -3.41
CA SER A 142 -5.04 3.24 -4.76
C SER A 142 -6.16 3.74 -5.68
N ASP A 143 -5.93 3.70 -7.00
CA ASP A 143 -6.99 4.05 -7.97
C ASP A 143 -8.18 3.07 -7.84
N ARG A 144 -7.93 1.82 -7.45
CA ARG A 144 -8.96 0.82 -7.11
C ARG A 144 -9.80 1.19 -5.88
N GLN A 145 -9.19 1.71 -4.82
CA GLN A 145 -9.96 2.16 -3.65
C GLN A 145 -10.91 3.31 -3.99
N LEU A 146 -10.43 4.29 -4.76
CA LEU A 146 -11.25 5.39 -5.26
C LEU A 146 -12.38 4.90 -6.16
N ALA A 147 -12.08 3.92 -7.02
CA ALA A 147 -13.05 3.33 -7.94
C ALA A 147 -14.23 2.69 -7.17
N THR A 148 -13.93 1.88 -6.15
CA THR A 148 -14.94 1.27 -5.28
C THR A 148 -15.80 2.30 -4.57
N MET A 149 -15.20 3.34 -4.00
CA MET A 149 -15.94 4.37 -3.25
C MET A 149 -16.84 5.23 -4.14
N LEU A 150 -16.42 5.49 -5.39
CA LEU A 150 -17.10 6.40 -6.32
C LEU A 150 -17.95 5.68 -7.37
N GLY A 151 -18.14 4.36 -7.25
CA GLY A 151 -18.93 3.57 -8.19
C GLY A 151 -18.39 3.62 -9.63
N SER A 152 -17.07 3.62 -9.81
CA SER A 152 -16.40 3.71 -11.11
C SER A 152 -15.38 2.58 -11.30
N THR A 153 -14.66 2.59 -12.41
CA THR A 153 -13.57 1.66 -12.68
C THR A 153 -12.21 2.27 -12.38
N GLU A 154 -11.22 1.42 -12.06
CA GLU A 154 -9.84 1.86 -11.82
C GLU A 154 -9.27 2.65 -13.03
N SER A 155 -9.65 2.26 -14.24
CA SER A 155 -9.22 2.94 -15.48
C SER A 155 -9.81 4.35 -15.61
N GLU A 156 -11.06 4.55 -15.20
CA GLU A 156 -11.71 5.87 -15.21
C GLU A 156 -11.09 6.80 -14.16
N ILE A 157 -10.84 6.29 -12.93
CA ILE A 157 -10.11 7.04 -11.91
C ILE A 157 -8.74 7.47 -12.44
N ARG A 158 -7.99 6.54 -13.03
CA ARG A 158 -6.67 6.82 -13.58
C ARG A 158 -6.76 7.90 -14.66
N ALA A 159 -7.68 7.76 -15.62
CA ALA A 159 -7.86 8.73 -16.70
C ALA A 159 -8.19 10.13 -16.16
N HIS A 160 -9.16 10.22 -15.24
CA HIS A 160 -9.55 11.47 -14.60
C HIS A 160 -8.39 12.12 -13.85
N ARG A 161 -7.67 11.34 -13.04
CA ARG A 161 -6.50 11.82 -12.29
C ARG A 161 -5.41 12.37 -13.21
N LEU A 162 -5.14 11.71 -14.34
CA LEU A 162 -4.16 12.16 -15.32
C LEU A 162 -4.60 13.42 -16.07
N GLN A 163 -5.90 13.58 -16.35
CA GLN A 163 -6.47 14.81 -16.94
C GLN A 163 -6.32 16.00 -15.99
N LEU A 164 -6.44 15.79 -14.69
CA LEU A 164 -6.20 16.80 -13.65
C LEU A 164 -4.72 17.12 -13.41
N GLY A 165 -3.80 16.47 -14.13
CA GLY A 165 -2.36 16.62 -13.92
C GLY A 165 -1.85 16.01 -12.61
N ILE A 166 -2.65 15.19 -11.92
CA ILE A 166 -2.27 14.56 -10.65
C ILE A 166 -1.47 13.29 -10.99
N ARG A 167 -0.14 13.40 -11.02
CA ARG A 167 0.75 12.28 -11.32
C ARG A 167 1.60 11.96 -10.10
N SER A 168 2.00 10.71 -9.97
CA SER A 168 3.09 10.37 -9.06
C SER A 168 4.39 10.87 -9.68
N VAL A 169 5.26 11.42 -8.85
CA VAL A 169 6.66 11.66 -9.15
C VAL A 169 7.50 10.57 -8.50
N PHE A 170 8.76 10.45 -8.91
CA PHE A 170 9.71 9.52 -8.31
C PHE A 170 10.81 10.29 -7.59
N LYS A 171 11.07 9.90 -6.34
CA LYS A 171 12.09 10.46 -5.46
C LYS A 171 13.21 9.46 -5.23
N SER A 172 14.43 9.94 -5.08
CA SER A 172 15.63 9.13 -4.91
C SER A 172 15.89 8.81 -3.42
N VAL A 173 16.53 7.68 -3.17
CA VAL A 173 17.05 7.31 -1.84
C VAL A 173 18.54 7.64 -1.82
N ASP A 174 18.92 8.64 -1.02
CA ASP A 174 20.24 9.26 -1.03
C ASP A 174 21.03 9.12 0.29
N THR A 175 20.42 8.53 1.33
CA THR A 175 20.95 8.38 2.70
C THR A 175 21.15 9.69 3.49
N CYS A 176 20.95 10.86 2.89
CA CYS A 176 21.29 12.17 3.44
C CYS A 176 20.18 13.22 3.33
N ALA A 177 18.96 12.82 2.97
CA ALA A 177 17.81 13.72 2.86
C ALA A 177 18.08 14.94 1.95
N ALA A 178 18.62 14.66 0.77
CA ALA A 178 19.02 15.60 -0.28
C ALA A 178 20.13 16.59 0.10
N GLU A 179 20.89 16.35 1.17
CA GLU A 179 22.09 17.16 1.47
C GLU A 179 23.15 17.04 0.36
N PHE A 180 23.24 15.86 -0.28
CA PHE A 180 24.16 15.58 -1.38
C PHE A 180 23.45 14.87 -2.53
N GLU A 181 23.97 15.07 -3.75
CA GLU A 181 23.46 14.40 -4.94
C GLU A 181 23.71 12.89 -4.88
N ALA A 182 22.64 12.10 -5.07
CA ALA A 182 22.72 10.66 -5.19
C ALA A 182 23.01 10.23 -6.63
N TYR A 183 24.12 9.52 -6.83
CA TYR A 183 24.46 8.93 -8.12
C TYR A 183 23.80 7.55 -8.34
N THR A 184 23.25 6.95 -7.29
CA THR A 184 22.65 5.62 -7.35
C THR A 184 21.16 5.71 -7.69
N PRO A 185 20.69 5.11 -8.80
CA PRO A 185 19.30 5.18 -9.22
C PRO A 185 18.40 4.24 -8.41
N TYR A 186 18.08 4.63 -7.17
CA TYR A 186 17.11 3.94 -6.30
C TYR A 186 15.93 4.85 -6.01
N PHE A 187 14.76 4.52 -6.54
CA PHE A 187 13.60 5.42 -6.55
C PHE A 187 12.37 4.83 -5.87
N TYR A 188 11.52 5.72 -5.36
CA TYR A 188 10.16 5.39 -4.94
C TYR A 188 9.15 6.42 -5.43
N SER A 189 7.94 5.98 -5.76
CA SER A 189 6.87 6.89 -6.18
C SER A 189 6.25 7.63 -4.99
N THR A 190 5.95 8.91 -5.15
CA THR A 190 5.16 9.73 -4.22
C THR A 190 4.27 10.73 -4.97
N TYR A 191 3.33 11.38 -4.29
CA TYR A 191 2.50 12.46 -4.86
C TYR A 191 2.97 13.85 -4.41
N GLU A 192 4.24 14.13 -4.65
CA GLU A 192 4.87 15.44 -4.49
C GLU A 192 5.11 16.15 -5.83
N THR A 193 5.88 17.22 -5.83
CA THR A 193 5.96 18.17 -6.95
C THR A 193 7.05 17.88 -7.98
N GLU A 194 8.20 17.39 -7.55
CA GLU A 194 9.40 17.24 -8.40
C GLU A 194 9.74 15.77 -8.64
N ASP A 195 10.05 15.43 -9.89
CA ASP A 195 10.51 14.11 -10.31
C ASP A 195 12.04 14.11 -10.44
N GLU A 196 12.67 13.13 -9.81
CA GLU A 196 14.13 12.98 -9.74
C GLU A 196 14.65 11.86 -10.65
N VAL A 197 13.78 11.25 -11.47
CA VAL A 197 14.21 10.20 -12.40
C VAL A 197 15.01 10.82 -13.55
N PRO A 198 16.23 10.33 -13.81
CA PRO A 198 17.05 10.85 -14.90
C PRO A 198 16.40 10.57 -16.25
N GLU A 199 16.61 11.49 -17.18
CA GLU A 199 16.12 11.37 -18.55
C GLU A 199 16.64 10.11 -19.23
N LYS A 200 15.87 9.62 -20.20
CA LYS A 200 16.29 8.47 -21.01
C LYS A 200 17.50 8.85 -21.85
N VAL A 201 18.58 8.11 -21.67
CA VAL A 201 19.76 8.20 -22.55
C VAL A 201 19.36 7.81 -23.97
N GLU A 202 19.58 8.73 -24.92
CA GLU A 202 19.26 8.52 -26.32
C GLU A 202 19.99 7.28 -26.87
N GLY A 203 19.31 6.50 -27.71
CA GLY A 203 19.86 5.26 -28.28
C GLY A 203 19.90 4.06 -27.34
N ARG A 204 19.74 4.23 -26.02
CA ARG A 204 19.75 3.11 -25.06
C ARG A 204 18.38 2.44 -24.97
N LYS A 205 18.36 1.11 -25.16
CA LYS A 205 17.14 0.29 -25.03
C LYS A 205 16.93 -0.06 -23.55
N ARG A 206 15.68 0.07 -23.10
CA ARG A 206 15.26 -0.22 -21.72
C ARG A 206 14.46 -1.52 -21.67
N VAL A 207 14.73 -2.35 -20.67
CA VAL A 207 13.91 -3.53 -20.35
C VAL A 207 13.52 -3.46 -18.89
N MET A 208 12.22 -3.55 -18.63
CA MET A 208 11.67 -3.60 -17.28
C MET A 208 11.53 -5.05 -16.84
N ILE A 209 11.93 -5.34 -15.60
CA ILE A 209 11.82 -6.63 -14.94
C ILE A 209 10.89 -6.43 -13.75
N LEU A 210 9.81 -7.22 -13.71
CA LEU A 210 8.86 -7.20 -12.61
C LEU A 210 9.19 -8.35 -11.68
N GLY A 211 9.49 -8.02 -10.42
CA GLY A 211 9.72 -8.98 -9.37
C GLY A 211 8.42 -9.56 -8.80
N GLY A 212 8.55 -10.43 -7.80
CA GLY A 212 7.44 -11.16 -7.21
C GLY A 212 6.80 -10.48 -5.99
N GLY A 213 7.37 -9.38 -5.49
CA GLY A 213 6.98 -8.80 -4.22
C GLY A 213 7.40 -9.68 -3.01
N PRO A 214 6.59 -9.74 -1.94
CA PRO A 214 6.95 -10.48 -0.73
C PRO A 214 7.05 -11.98 -0.97
N ASN A 215 8.08 -12.61 -0.41
CA ASN A 215 8.19 -14.07 -0.43
C ASN A 215 7.01 -14.74 0.30
N ARG A 216 6.60 -15.89 -0.23
CA ARG A 216 5.59 -16.77 0.38
C ARG A 216 5.89 -18.22 0.05
N ILE A 217 5.25 -19.16 0.75
CA ILE A 217 5.43 -20.59 0.47
C ILE A 217 5.01 -20.87 -0.98
N GLY A 218 5.95 -21.31 -1.82
CA GLY A 218 5.75 -21.56 -3.26
C GLY A 218 6.11 -20.38 -4.17
N GLN A 219 6.48 -19.22 -3.61
CA GLN A 219 7.06 -18.09 -4.32
C GLN A 219 8.23 -17.52 -3.49
N GLY A 220 9.37 -18.22 -3.56
CA GLY A 220 10.56 -17.95 -2.77
C GLY A 220 11.64 -17.19 -3.53
N ILE A 221 12.87 -17.31 -3.02
CA ILE A 221 14.08 -16.66 -3.54
C ILE A 221 14.43 -17.09 -4.96
N GLU A 222 13.94 -18.25 -5.41
CA GLU A 222 14.15 -18.77 -6.76
C GLU A 222 13.67 -17.81 -7.86
N PHE A 223 12.61 -17.04 -7.61
CA PHE A 223 12.11 -16.05 -8.56
C PHE A 223 12.95 -14.77 -8.56
N ASP A 224 13.43 -14.35 -7.39
CA ASP A 224 14.36 -13.23 -7.26
C ASP A 224 15.70 -13.52 -7.96
N TYR A 225 16.20 -14.76 -7.82
CA TYR A 225 17.37 -15.26 -8.55
C TYR A 225 17.21 -15.09 -10.07
N CYS A 226 16.06 -15.48 -10.62
CA CYS A 226 15.76 -15.31 -12.04
C CYS A 226 15.75 -13.83 -12.46
N CYS A 227 15.15 -12.96 -11.64
CA CYS A 227 15.08 -11.53 -11.91
C CYS A 227 16.47 -10.87 -11.88
N CYS A 228 17.31 -11.24 -10.91
CA CYS A 228 18.70 -10.80 -10.83
C CYS A 228 19.49 -11.22 -12.07
N HIS A 229 19.40 -12.50 -12.46
CA HIS A 229 20.09 -13.02 -13.64
C HIS A 229 19.64 -12.33 -14.93
N ALA A 230 18.35 -12.04 -15.08
CA ALA A 230 17.85 -11.26 -16.21
C ALA A 230 18.46 -9.85 -16.23
N SER A 231 18.52 -9.17 -15.09
CA SER A 231 19.13 -7.84 -14.98
C SER A 231 20.63 -7.84 -15.32
N PHE A 232 21.37 -8.83 -14.79
CA PHE A 232 22.80 -8.99 -15.08
C PHE A 232 23.05 -9.24 -16.56
N ALA A 233 22.32 -10.19 -17.16
CA ALA A 233 22.45 -10.52 -18.58
C ALA A 233 22.11 -9.31 -19.47
N LEU A 234 21.02 -8.59 -19.20
CA LEU A 234 20.62 -7.41 -19.95
C LEU A 234 21.69 -6.30 -19.88
N ARG A 235 22.28 -6.11 -18.70
CA ARG A 235 23.36 -5.15 -18.50
C ARG A 235 24.61 -5.52 -19.32
N GLU A 236 24.98 -6.80 -19.37
CA GLU A 236 26.11 -7.29 -20.16
C GLU A 236 25.94 -7.06 -21.67
N ILE A 237 24.71 -7.20 -22.19
CA ILE A 237 24.40 -6.93 -23.60
C ILE A 237 24.03 -5.48 -23.90
N GLY A 238 24.30 -4.55 -22.97
CA GLY A 238 24.21 -3.10 -23.17
C GLY A 238 22.81 -2.49 -23.01
N TYR A 239 21.83 -3.24 -22.51
CA TYR A 239 20.52 -2.69 -22.17
C TYR A 239 20.56 -1.92 -20.84
N GLU A 240 19.62 -1.00 -20.66
CA GLU A 240 19.30 -0.42 -19.37
C GLU A 240 18.20 -1.27 -18.71
N SER A 241 18.57 -2.03 -17.67
CA SER A 241 17.62 -2.83 -16.90
C SER A 241 16.95 -1.98 -15.82
N ILE A 242 15.62 -2.09 -15.71
CA ILE A 242 14.81 -1.40 -14.69
C ILE A 242 14.13 -2.47 -13.86
N MET A 243 14.50 -2.59 -12.58
CA MET A 243 13.85 -3.50 -11.64
C MET A 243 12.68 -2.82 -10.96
N VAL A 244 11.53 -3.50 -10.91
CA VAL A 244 10.37 -3.10 -10.10
C VAL A 244 9.99 -4.30 -9.23
N ASN A 245 10.25 -4.21 -7.94
CA ASN A 245 9.95 -5.25 -6.95
C ASN A 245 9.43 -4.60 -5.66
#